data_AF-A0A959SS34-F1
#
_entry.id   AF-A0A959SS34-F1
#
_cell.length_a   1.000
_cell.length_b   1.000
_cell.length_c   1.000
_cell.angle_alpha   90.00
_cell.angle_beta   90.00
_cell.angle_gamma   90.00
#
_symmetry.space_group_name_H-M   'P 1'
#
loop_
_entity.id
_entity.type
_entity.pdbx_description
1 polymer ?
#
loop_
_entity_poly.entity_id
_entity_poly.type
_entity_poly.pdbx_seq_one_letter_code
_entity_poly.pdbx_strand_id
1 'polypeptide(L)'
;MEKLTTQTMADAHALPGQSHRHHRPDLNQELATLLRSSRQQLHNVQHGLQRVITFEPLTSVKDLIIVGEGPAAEEIFQYCEDQTVRGYRFRGVFHDQSLQGPLAPHQLGGIEAAKAFAVQNRIDILYCALPAKYREEITDLMEFCERNTIRFRVIPGPDSFISLVEATDLTFHGAVPVSRLRNEPLDRRGNRLLKRSFDIVFSFLVITLVFTWLFPLLALMVKLSSKGPVFFKQTRLGERKKKFTCYKFRSMQMNEEADSKQATKDDPRVTRVGAFLRKSNLDELPQFFNVLLGQMSVVGPRPHPLKLNDQFRDIIDKYMVRHFVRPGITGWAQVNGFRGETRTPELMEKRVELDVWYLENWSFKLDLKIVVKTVTNMFRKDEMAY
;
A
#
# COMPACT_ATOMS: atom_id res chain seq x y z
N MET A 1 47.19 -4.13 76.59
CA MET A 1 47.74 -2.75 76.63
C MET A 1 47.72 -2.26 75.19
N GLU A 2 46.83 -1.36 74.77
CA GLU A 2 46.74 0.08 75.13
C GLU A 2 47.65 0.92 74.19
N LYS A 3 47.18 1.92 73.41
CA LYS A 3 45.84 2.55 73.24
C LYS A 3 45.67 3.20 71.84
N LEU A 4 44.43 3.63 71.55
CA LEU A 4 43.91 4.69 70.64
C LEU A 4 44.89 5.84 70.27
N THR A 5 44.76 6.67 69.21
CA THR A 5 43.81 6.94 68.08
C THR A 5 44.57 7.76 66.97
N THR A 6 44.07 8.29 65.84
CA THR A 6 42.72 8.61 65.27
C THR A 6 42.75 8.55 63.72
N GLN A 7 41.69 9.00 63.02
CA GLN A 7 41.66 9.29 61.57
C GLN A 7 41.75 10.80 61.28
N THR A 8 42.33 11.22 60.14
CA THR A 8 41.59 11.97 59.08
C THR A 8 42.39 12.11 57.77
N MET A 9 41.66 12.28 56.67
CA MET A 9 42.10 12.51 55.28
C MET A 9 41.18 13.60 54.67
N ALA A 10 41.51 14.32 53.60
CA ALA A 10 42.81 14.57 52.96
C ALA A 10 42.72 15.81 52.04
N ASP A 11 43.86 16.48 51.91
CA ASP A 11 44.37 17.37 50.86
C ASP A 11 43.50 17.76 49.64
N ALA A 12 43.57 19.06 49.31
CA ALA A 12 43.24 19.59 47.99
C ALA A 12 44.38 20.50 47.49
N HIS A 13 44.95 20.20 46.32
CA HIS A 13 45.47 21.12 45.29
C HIS A 13 46.49 20.42 44.35
N ALA A 14 46.11 20.22 43.09
CA ALA A 14 47.04 20.07 41.97
C ALA A 14 46.36 20.49 40.66
N LEU A 15 47.03 21.32 39.85
CA LEU A 15 46.65 21.58 38.46
C LEU A 15 47.34 20.55 37.55
N PRO A 16 46.66 20.14 36.47
CA PRO A 16 47.30 20.36 35.16
C PRO A 16 46.31 20.86 34.09
N GLY A 17 46.82 21.64 33.14
CA GLY A 17 46.01 22.13 32.02
C GLY A 17 45.76 21.06 30.95
N GLN A 18 44.59 21.12 30.31
CA GLN A 18 44.28 20.37 29.08
C GLN A 18 43.71 21.31 28.01
N SER A 19 44.12 21.12 26.75
CA SER A 19 43.69 21.97 25.64
C SER A 19 42.31 21.54 25.11
N HIS A 20 41.30 22.41 25.22
CA HIS A 20 40.00 22.20 24.58
C HIS A 20 40.10 22.24 23.05
N ARG A 21 40.26 21.08 22.40
CA ARG A 21 40.01 20.94 20.97
C ARG A 21 38.51 20.87 20.72
N HIS A 22 37.90 21.99 20.31
CA HIS A 22 36.53 21.97 19.78
C HIS A 22 36.46 21.09 18.53
N HIS A 23 35.71 19.99 18.63
CA HIS A 23 35.45 19.11 17.50
C HIS A 23 34.41 19.76 16.58
N ARG A 24 34.87 20.54 15.59
CA ARG A 24 33.99 21.01 14.50
C ARG A 24 33.52 19.79 13.70
N PRO A 25 32.22 19.62 13.41
CA PRO A 25 31.80 18.63 12.42
C PRO A 25 32.41 18.99 11.07
N ASP A 26 32.83 17.98 10.30
CA ASP A 26 33.44 18.22 9.00
C ASP A 26 32.37 18.68 7.99
N LEU A 27 32.41 19.96 7.67
CA LEU A 27 31.50 20.62 6.73
C LEU A 27 31.44 19.89 5.37
N ASN A 28 32.51 19.19 4.99
CA ASN A 28 32.57 18.39 3.77
C ASN A 28 31.70 17.12 3.86
N GLN A 29 31.56 16.52 5.04
CA GLN A 29 30.64 15.38 5.25
C GLN A 29 29.18 15.82 5.25
N GLU A 30 28.85 16.98 5.82
CA GLU A 30 27.50 17.55 5.75
C GLU A 30 27.14 17.93 4.31
N LEU A 31 28.05 18.60 3.57
CA LEU A 31 27.86 18.88 2.15
C LEU A 31 27.73 17.59 1.32
N ALA A 32 28.56 16.57 1.56
CA ALA A 32 28.49 15.30 0.85
C ALA A 32 27.19 14.53 1.12
N THR A 33 26.68 14.53 2.36
CA THR A 33 25.40 13.89 2.71
C THR A 33 24.21 14.66 2.16
N LEU A 34 24.23 16.00 2.23
CA LEU A 34 23.25 16.86 1.56
C LEU A 34 23.21 16.60 0.05
N LEU A 35 24.35 16.67 -0.63
CA LEU A 35 24.45 16.44 -2.09
C LEU A 35 24.03 15.02 -2.50
N ARG A 36 24.36 13.99 -1.70
CA ARG A 36 23.84 12.62 -1.90
C ARG A 36 22.31 12.59 -1.76
N SER A 37 21.76 13.21 -0.72
CA SER A 37 20.30 13.27 -0.51
C SER A 37 19.58 14.04 -1.63
N SER A 38 20.17 15.12 -2.14
CA SER A 38 19.64 15.91 -3.26
C SER A 38 19.73 15.14 -4.58
N ARG A 39 20.84 14.44 -4.87
CA ARG A 39 20.93 13.55 -6.04
C ARG A 39 19.91 12.41 -5.98
N GLN A 40 19.69 11.82 -4.80
CA GLN A 40 18.71 10.73 -4.65
C GLN A 40 17.26 11.26 -4.73
N GLN A 41 16.99 12.48 -4.24
CA GLN A 41 15.71 13.15 -4.47
C GLN A 41 15.50 13.50 -5.95
N LEU A 42 16.51 14.03 -6.64
CA LEU A 42 16.46 14.31 -8.08
C LEU A 42 16.24 13.04 -8.89
N HIS A 43 16.91 11.94 -8.58
CA HIS A 43 16.70 10.65 -9.24
C HIS A 43 15.28 10.10 -9.00
N ASN A 44 14.77 10.19 -7.77
CA ASN A 44 13.38 9.81 -7.47
C ASN A 44 12.36 10.71 -8.18
N VAL A 45 12.65 12.00 -8.36
CA VAL A 45 11.81 12.95 -9.11
C VAL A 45 11.91 12.71 -10.61
N GLN A 46 13.08 12.40 -11.17
CA GLN A 46 13.27 12.04 -12.58
C GLN A 46 12.59 10.71 -12.91
N HIS A 47 12.77 9.66 -12.09
CA HIS A 47 12.07 8.39 -12.25
C HIS A 47 10.55 8.55 -12.03
N GLY A 48 10.14 9.48 -11.16
CA GLY A 48 8.75 9.89 -10.98
C GLY A 48 8.16 10.59 -12.20
N LEU A 49 8.85 11.59 -12.75
CA LEU A 49 8.48 12.28 -13.99
C LEU A 49 8.46 11.32 -15.18
N GLN A 50 9.42 10.39 -15.27
CA GLN A 50 9.37 9.30 -16.25
C GLN A 50 8.11 8.45 -16.07
N ARG A 51 7.65 8.12 -14.85
CA ARG A 51 6.35 7.43 -14.62
C ARG A 51 5.09 8.28 -14.86
N VAL A 52 5.23 9.58 -15.09
CA VAL A 52 4.15 10.50 -15.47
C VAL A 52 4.13 10.70 -16.99
N ILE A 53 5.30 10.81 -17.62
CA ILE A 53 5.48 11.06 -19.07
C ILE A 53 5.44 9.76 -19.86
N THR A 54 6.18 8.74 -19.44
CA THR A 54 5.82 7.35 -19.79
C THR A 54 4.60 7.00 -18.95
N PHE A 55 3.46 6.85 -19.61
CA PHE A 55 2.29 6.23 -19.00
C PHE A 55 2.73 4.86 -18.48
N GLU A 56 2.73 4.64 -17.15
CA GLU A 56 2.94 3.30 -16.57
C GLU A 56 2.00 2.33 -17.32
N PRO A 57 2.54 1.35 -18.07
CA PRO A 57 1.85 0.83 -19.24
C PRO A 57 0.47 0.29 -18.86
N LEU A 58 -0.56 0.90 -19.44
CA LEU A 58 -1.97 0.57 -19.21
C LEU A 58 -2.24 -0.92 -19.55
N THR A 59 -1.42 -1.47 -20.43
CA THR A 59 -1.17 -2.88 -20.70
C THR A 59 -0.13 -3.49 -19.74
N SER A 60 -0.38 -3.43 -18.42
CA SER A 60 0.43 -4.18 -17.46
C SER A 60 0.19 -5.67 -17.67
N VAL A 61 1.18 -6.34 -18.27
CA VAL A 61 1.18 -7.80 -18.44
C VAL A 61 1.22 -8.42 -17.04
N LYS A 62 0.23 -9.27 -16.74
CA LYS A 62 0.17 -9.98 -15.46
C LYS A 62 0.90 -11.31 -15.55
N ASP A 63 1.86 -11.52 -14.65
CA ASP A 63 2.52 -12.81 -14.48
C ASP A 63 1.58 -13.78 -13.74
N LEU A 64 1.38 -14.99 -14.25
CA LEU A 64 0.49 -16.00 -13.65
C LEU A 64 1.11 -17.41 -13.63
N ILE A 65 0.65 -18.22 -12.68
CA ILE A 65 0.97 -19.65 -12.57
C ILE A 65 -0.32 -20.48 -12.50
N ILE A 66 -0.20 -21.76 -12.82
CA ILE A 66 -1.27 -22.75 -12.66
C ILE A 66 -0.85 -23.76 -11.57
N VAL A 67 -1.80 -24.22 -10.76
CA VAL A 67 -1.62 -25.29 -9.77
C VAL A 67 -2.68 -26.37 -10.02
N GLY A 68 -2.25 -27.61 -10.24
CA GLY A 68 -3.10 -28.68 -10.78
C GLY A 68 -2.96 -28.85 -12.29
N GLU A 69 -3.83 -29.68 -12.88
CA GLU A 69 -3.68 -30.22 -14.23
C GLU A 69 -5.02 -30.37 -14.98
N GLY A 70 -5.00 -31.03 -16.14
CA GLY A 70 -6.18 -31.39 -16.92
C GLY A 70 -6.58 -30.38 -18.01
N PRO A 71 -7.60 -30.71 -18.84
CA PRO A 71 -7.86 -29.99 -20.09
C PRO A 71 -8.10 -28.48 -19.92
N ALA A 72 -8.76 -28.07 -18.85
CA ALA A 72 -9.02 -26.64 -18.59
C ALA A 72 -7.79 -25.89 -18.06
N ALA A 73 -6.81 -26.58 -17.46
CA ALA A 73 -5.49 -26.00 -17.17
C ALA A 73 -4.68 -25.81 -18.46
N GLU A 74 -4.72 -26.80 -19.36
CA GLU A 74 -4.08 -26.72 -20.68
C GLU A 74 -4.67 -25.60 -21.54
N GLU A 75 -6.00 -25.44 -21.53
CA GLU A 75 -6.66 -24.36 -22.28
C GLU A 75 -6.35 -22.97 -21.71
N ILE A 76 -6.26 -22.79 -20.38
CA ILE A 76 -5.74 -21.54 -19.78
C ILE A 76 -4.30 -21.27 -20.21
N PHE A 77 -3.45 -22.29 -20.33
CA PHE A 77 -2.09 -22.15 -20.86
C PHE A 77 -2.09 -21.71 -22.33
N GLN A 78 -2.85 -22.36 -23.21
CA GLN A 78 -2.98 -21.96 -24.62
C GLN A 78 -3.53 -20.53 -24.77
N TYR A 79 -4.52 -20.14 -23.96
CA TYR A 79 -5.05 -18.78 -23.88
C TYR A 79 -4.01 -17.73 -23.45
N CYS A 80 -2.89 -18.14 -22.82
CA CYS A 80 -1.80 -17.24 -22.45
C CYS A 80 -0.66 -17.18 -23.48
N GLU A 81 -0.47 -18.21 -24.29
CA GLU A 81 0.50 -18.24 -25.40
C GLU A 81 -0.07 -17.59 -26.68
N ASP A 82 -1.39 -17.53 -26.84
CA ASP A 82 -2.05 -16.77 -27.92
C ASP A 82 -1.65 -15.28 -27.87
N GLN A 83 -0.86 -14.85 -28.85
CA GLN A 83 -0.33 -13.48 -28.95
C GLN A 83 -1.43 -12.42 -29.21
N THR A 84 -2.64 -12.83 -29.62
CA THR A 84 -3.81 -11.93 -29.67
C THR A 84 -4.32 -11.59 -28.26
N VAL A 85 -4.17 -12.50 -27.30
CA VAL A 85 -4.54 -12.35 -25.88
C VAL A 85 -3.47 -11.56 -25.12
N ARG A 86 -3.23 -10.33 -25.58
CA ARG A 86 -2.25 -9.41 -24.98
C ARG A 86 -2.49 -9.27 -23.48
N GLY A 87 -1.43 -9.36 -22.66
CA GLY A 87 -1.40 -8.85 -21.29
C GLY A 87 -1.63 -9.86 -20.16
N TYR A 88 -1.55 -11.15 -20.45
CA TYR A 88 -1.16 -12.19 -19.49
C TYR A 88 0.24 -12.72 -19.85
N ARG A 89 0.93 -13.37 -18.92
CA ARG A 89 2.16 -14.13 -19.17
C ARG A 89 2.18 -15.34 -18.25
N PHE A 90 2.16 -16.53 -18.84
CA PHE A 90 2.33 -17.78 -18.11
C PHE A 90 3.78 -17.90 -17.59
N ARG A 91 3.94 -18.45 -16.38
CA ARG A 91 5.24 -18.54 -15.67
C ARG A 91 5.57 -19.93 -15.15
N GLY A 92 4.77 -20.93 -15.48
CA GLY A 92 4.96 -22.32 -15.04
C GLY A 92 3.70 -22.90 -14.37
N VAL A 93 3.69 -24.22 -14.27
CA VAL A 93 2.65 -25.02 -13.61
C VAL A 93 3.24 -25.81 -12.45
N PHE A 94 2.42 -26.07 -11.43
CA PHE A 94 2.82 -26.76 -10.21
C PHE A 94 1.84 -27.90 -9.88
N HIS A 95 2.39 -29.10 -9.71
CA HIS A 95 1.64 -30.28 -9.30
C HIS A 95 2.59 -31.31 -8.71
N ASP A 96 2.12 -32.12 -7.75
CA ASP A 96 2.99 -33.06 -7.03
C ASP A 96 3.25 -34.35 -7.82
N GLN A 97 2.38 -34.68 -8.76
CA GLN A 97 2.57 -35.79 -9.72
C GLN A 97 3.19 -35.27 -11.02
N SER A 98 3.94 -36.11 -11.72
CA SER A 98 4.56 -35.75 -13.01
C SER A 98 3.48 -35.54 -14.07
N LEU A 99 3.42 -34.33 -14.62
CA LEU A 99 2.43 -33.95 -15.61
C LEU A 99 2.69 -34.62 -16.97
N GLN A 100 1.64 -34.73 -17.77
CA GLN A 100 1.70 -35.14 -19.18
C GLN A 100 1.21 -33.99 -20.08
N GLY A 101 1.20 -34.22 -21.40
CA GLY A 101 0.68 -33.26 -22.36
C GLY A 101 1.49 -31.96 -22.47
N PRO A 102 0.89 -30.86 -22.98
CA PRO A 102 1.58 -29.60 -23.25
C PRO A 102 2.06 -28.86 -21.99
N LEU A 103 1.53 -29.20 -20.81
CA LEU A 103 1.93 -28.59 -19.54
C LEU A 103 3.22 -29.18 -18.95
N ALA A 104 3.58 -30.42 -19.30
CA ALA A 104 4.73 -31.13 -18.72
C ALA A 104 6.09 -30.40 -18.85
N PRO A 105 6.45 -29.78 -20.00
CA PRO A 105 7.71 -29.03 -20.12
C PRO A 105 7.79 -27.77 -19.24
N HIS A 106 6.67 -27.38 -18.62
CA HIS A 106 6.54 -26.17 -17.80
C HIS A 106 6.31 -26.46 -16.31
N GLN A 107 6.43 -27.72 -15.88
CA GLN A 107 6.31 -28.11 -14.47
C GLN A 107 7.53 -27.61 -13.69
N LEU A 108 7.31 -26.76 -12.69
CA LEU A 108 8.38 -26.15 -11.88
C LEU A 108 8.47 -26.69 -10.45
N GLY A 109 7.57 -27.60 -10.06
CA GLY A 109 7.59 -28.29 -8.77
C GLY A 109 6.20 -28.69 -8.28
N GLY A 110 6.14 -29.14 -7.02
CA GLY A 110 4.89 -29.47 -6.32
C GLY A 110 4.08 -28.26 -5.85
N ILE A 111 2.94 -28.52 -5.21
CA ILE A 111 1.98 -27.50 -4.76
C ILE A 111 2.63 -26.50 -3.77
N GLU A 112 3.44 -26.99 -2.82
CA GLU A 112 4.17 -26.11 -1.88
C GLU A 112 5.20 -25.21 -2.58
N ALA A 113 5.83 -25.70 -3.66
CA ALA A 113 6.80 -24.91 -4.42
C ALA A 113 6.12 -23.72 -5.13
N ALA A 114 4.83 -23.85 -5.50
CA ALA A 114 4.04 -22.75 -6.07
C ALA A 114 3.99 -21.54 -5.14
N LYS A 115 3.83 -21.74 -3.82
CA LYS A 115 3.78 -20.68 -2.82
C LYS A 115 5.08 -19.88 -2.79
N ALA A 116 6.20 -20.58 -2.63
CA ALA A 116 7.53 -19.96 -2.61
C ALA A 116 7.84 -19.22 -3.93
N PHE A 117 7.58 -19.87 -5.06
CA PHE A 117 7.77 -19.30 -6.40
C PHE A 117 6.92 -18.04 -6.61
N ALA A 118 5.64 -18.05 -6.19
CA ALA A 118 4.72 -16.95 -6.39
C ALA A 118 5.16 -15.66 -5.69
N VAL A 119 5.66 -15.77 -4.44
CA VAL A 119 6.17 -14.63 -3.68
C VAL A 119 7.51 -14.13 -4.25
N GLN A 120 8.42 -15.03 -4.60
CA GLN A 120 9.73 -14.66 -5.16
C GLN A 120 9.60 -13.96 -6.52
N ASN A 121 8.77 -14.51 -7.42
CA ASN A 121 8.56 -13.98 -8.77
C ASN A 121 7.51 -12.84 -8.84
N ARG A 122 6.84 -12.53 -7.73
CA ARG A 122 5.76 -11.51 -7.63
C ARG A 122 4.60 -11.76 -8.60
N ILE A 123 4.16 -13.02 -8.65
CA ILE A 123 3.04 -13.48 -9.47
C ILE A 123 1.76 -12.70 -9.11
N ASP A 124 1.02 -12.24 -10.13
CA ASP A 124 -0.21 -11.47 -9.96
C ASP A 124 -1.45 -12.37 -9.76
N ILE A 125 -1.45 -13.58 -10.35
CA ILE A 125 -2.60 -14.51 -10.39
C ILE A 125 -2.12 -15.96 -10.20
N LEU A 126 -2.85 -16.72 -9.38
CA LEU A 126 -2.72 -18.18 -9.26
C LEU A 126 -4.03 -18.83 -9.73
N TYR A 127 -3.94 -19.68 -10.76
CA TYR A 127 -5.05 -20.51 -11.24
C TYR A 127 -5.03 -21.88 -10.55
N CYS A 128 -6.09 -22.22 -9.84
CA CYS A 128 -6.27 -23.52 -9.23
C CYS A 128 -7.15 -24.42 -10.11
N ALA A 129 -6.57 -25.52 -10.58
CA ALA A 129 -7.20 -26.60 -11.34
C ALA A 129 -7.27 -27.91 -10.54
N LEU A 130 -7.00 -27.86 -9.23
CA LEU A 130 -7.04 -29.03 -8.35
C LEU A 130 -8.49 -29.55 -8.19
N PRO A 131 -8.76 -30.86 -8.37
CA PRO A 131 -10.07 -31.45 -8.10
C PRO A 131 -10.40 -31.50 -6.61
N ALA A 132 -11.68 -31.69 -6.28
CA ALA A 132 -12.26 -31.48 -4.94
C ALA A 132 -11.62 -32.27 -3.79
N LYS A 133 -10.95 -33.39 -4.09
CA LYS A 133 -10.21 -34.19 -3.11
C LYS A 133 -9.11 -33.38 -2.39
N TYR A 134 -8.53 -32.38 -3.05
CA TYR A 134 -7.50 -31.50 -2.49
C TYR A 134 -8.10 -30.30 -1.72
N ARG A 135 -9.12 -30.55 -0.89
CA ARG A 135 -9.90 -29.50 -0.23
C ARG A 135 -9.04 -28.61 0.67
N GLU A 136 -8.12 -29.21 1.41
CA GLU A 136 -7.32 -28.51 2.41
C GLU A 136 -6.25 -27.65 1.72
N GLU A 137 -5.62 -28.20 0.69
CA GLU A 137 -4.63 -27.54 -0.16
C GLU A 137 -5.25 -26.38 -0.95
N ILE A 138 -6.46 -26.55 -1.49
CA ILE A 138 -7.22 -25.47 -2.15
C ILE A 138 -7.50 -24.32 -1.16
N THR A 139 -7.86 -24.65 0.09
CA THR A 139 -8.17 -23.67 1.13
C THR A 139 -6.92 -22.91 1.59
N ASP A 140 -5.81 -23.61 1.81
CA ASP A 140 -4.54 -23.00 2.21
C ASP A 140 -3.91 -22.18 1.06
N LEU A 141 -3.96 -22.66 -0.20
CA LEU A 141 -3.55 -21.86 -1.36
C LEU A 141 -4.38 -20.57 -1.49
N MET A 142 -5.69 -20.63 -1.19
CA MET A 142 -6.57 -19.48 -1.18
C MET A 142 -6.15 -18.45 -0.11
N GLU A 143 -6.03 -18.88 1.16
CA GLU A 143 -5.58 -18.01 2.26
C GLU A 143 -4.18 -17.43 2.00
N PHE A 144 -3.25 -18.27 1.53
CA PHE A 144 -1.90 -17.88 1.14
C PHE A 144 -1.91 -16.76 0.10
N CYS A 145 -2.76 -16.88 -0.94
CA CYS A 145 -2.90 -15.88 -1.99
C CYS A 145 -3.46 -14.56 -1.45
N GLU A 146 -4.50 -14.59 -0.63
CA GLU A 146 -5.09 -13.40 0.00
C GLU A 146 -4.08 -12.67 0.88
N ARG A 147 -3.41 -13.39 1.80
CA ARG A 147 -2.31 -12.89 2.65
C ARG A 147 -1.15 -12.31 1.85
N ASN A 148 -0.97 -12.77 0.60
CA ASN A 148 0.10 -12.32 -0.30
C ASN A 148 -0.33 -11.36 -1.40
N THR A 149 -1.57 -10.90 -1.46
CA THR A 149 -2.11 -10.04 -2.53
C THR A 149 -1.91 -10.63 -3.94
N ILE A 150 -2.05 -11.94 -4.06
CA ILE A 150 -2.10 -12.70 -5.31
C ILE A 150 -3.57 -12.99 -5.60
N ARG A 151 -4.03 -12.84 -6.85
CA ARG A 151 -5.41 -13.16 -7.21
C ARG A 151 -5.57 -14.66 -7.39
N PHE A 152 -6.19 -15.32 -6.42
CA PHE A 152 -6.63 -16.71 -6.55
C PHE A 152 -7.84 -16.79 -7.49
N ARG A 153 -7.82 -17.75 -8.42
CA ARG A 153 -8.88 -18.02 -9.39
C ARG A 153 -9.07 -19.53 -9.49
N VAL A 154 -10.30 -20.02 -9.44
CA VAL A 154 -10.58 -21.47 -9.48
C VAL A 154 -11.23 -21.84 -10.81
N ILE A 155 -10.72 -22.89 -11.42
CA ILE A 155 -11.28 -23.49 -12.64
C ILE A 155 -12.26 -24.59 -12.18
N PRO A 156 -13.58 -24.44 -12.41
CA PRO A 156 -14.55 -25.42 -11.98
C PRO A 156 -14.57 -26.61 -12.94
N GLY A 157 -13.96 -27.72 -12.54
CA GLY A 157 -14.17 -29.03 -13.16
C GLY A 157 -15.49 -29.69 -12.71
N PRO A 158 -15.84 -30.87 -13.25
CA PRO A 158 -16.99 -31.66 -12.80
C PRO A 158 -16.94 -31.95 -11.29
N ASP A 159 -15.74 -32.30 -10.80
CA ASP A 159 -15.44 -32.55 -9.39
C ASP A 159 -14.82 -31.31 -8.73
N SER A 160 -15.41 -30.12 -8.86
CA SER A 160 -14.92 -28.88 -8.23
C SER A 160 -15.36 -28.78 -6.76
N PHE A 161 -14.42 -28.56 -5.82
CA PHE A 161 -14.76 -28.34 -4.41
C PHE A 161 -15.53 -27.02 -4.22
N ILE A 162 -15.09 -25.95 -4.90
CA ILE A 162 -15.89 -24.73 -4.96
C ILE A 162 -17.08 -25.00 -5.90
N SER A 163 -18.24 -25.16 -5.30
CA SER A 163 -19.52 -25.24 -6.02
C SER A 163 -19.70 -23.99 -6.88
N LEU A 164 -20.24 -24.13 -8.11
CA LEU A 164 -20.58 -22.97 -8.94
C LEU A 164 -21.55 -21.99 -8.26
N VAL A 165 -22.23 -22.43 -7.19
CA VAL A 165 -23.14 -21.64 -6.34
C VAL A 165 -22.40 -20.59 -5.49
N GLU A 166 -21.15 -20.83 -5.07
CA GLU A 166 -20.34 -19.85 -4.32
C GLU A 166 -19.48 -18.96 -5.24
N ALA A 167 -19.42 -19.26 -6.54
CA ALA A 167 -18.69 -18.51 -7.55
C ALA A 167 -19.40 -17.18 -7.91
N THR A 168 -19.37 -16.21 -6.99
CA THR A 168 -20.07 -14.91 -7.10
C THR A 168 -19.71 -14.08 -8.33
N ASP A 169 -18.58 -14.35 -8.99
CA ASP A 169 -18.18 -13.74 -10.27
C ASP A 169 -17.47 -14.76 -11.18
N LEU A 170 -18.26 -15.44 -12.02
CA LEU A 170 -17.78 -16.29 -13.10
C LEU A 170 -17.36 -15.47 -14.34
N THR A 171 -16.18 -15.77 -14.88
CA THR A 171 -15.66 -15.16 -16.12
C THR A 171 -15.05 -16.19 -17.04
N PHE A 172 -15.21 -16.01 -18.35
CA PHE A 172 -14.60 -16.88 -19.35
C PHE A 172 -13.21 -16.40 -19.76
N HIS A 173 -12.30 -17.34 -19.96
CA HIS A 173 -10.91 -17.16 -20.36
C HIS A 173 -10.60 -18.21 -21.43
N GLY A 174 -10.81 -17.85 -22.70
CA GLY A 174 -11.06 -18.85 -23.74
C GLY A 174 -12.52 -19.34 -23.61
N ALA A 175 -12.73 -20.64 -23.79
CA ALA A 175 -13.95 -21.34 -23.38
C ALA A 175 -13.92 -21.75 -21.89
N VAL A 176 -12.76 -21.73 -21.23
CA VAL A 176 -12.65 -22.06 -19.79
C VAL A 176 -13.49 -21.11 -18.92
N PRO A 177 -14.46 -21.61 -18.13
CA PRO A 177 -15.08 -20.85 -17.05
C PRO A 177 -14.08 -20.70 -15.89
N VAL A 178 -14.03 -19.51 -15.28
CA VAL A 178 -13.12 -19.19 -14.17
C VAL A 178 -13.89 -18.47 -13.08
N SER A 179 -13.96 -19.11 -11.91
CA SER A 179 -14.48 -18.54 -10.68
C SER A 179 -13.47 -17.56 -10.07
N ARG A 180 -13.98 -16.39 -9.64
CA ARG A 180 -13.23 -15.39 -8.88
C ARG A 180 -13.84 -15.31 -7.48
N LEU A 181 -13.00 -15.29 -6.45
CA LEU A 181 -13.43 -15.21 -5.03
C LEU A 181 -14.30 -13.98 -4.71
N ARG A 182 -14.19 -12.94 -5.53
CA ARG A 182 -14.95 -11.70 -5.43
C ARG A 182 -15.04 -11.03 -6.80
N ASN A 183 -16.06 -10.18 -6.97
CA ASN A 183 -16.09 -9.25 -8.07
C ASN A 183 -14.94 -8.25 -7.94
N GLU A 184 -14.18 -8.05 -9.03
CA GLU A 184 -13.19 -6.98 -9.12
C GLU A 184 -13.46 -6.14 -10.38
N PRO A 185 -14.30 -5.08 -10.29
CA PRO A 185 -14.53 -4.19 -11.41
C PRO A 185 -13.25 -3.52 -11.90
N LEU A 186 -12.30 -3.22 -11.00
CA LEU A 186 -10.98 -2.68 -11.34
C LEU A 186 -9.98 -3.73 -11.87
N ASP A 187 -10.36 -5.01 -11.98
CA ASP A 187 -9.55 -5.97 -12.73
C ASP A 187 -9.74 -5.85 -14.26
N ARG A 188 -10.82 -5.18 -14.70
CA ARG A 188 -11.11 -4.87 -16.11
C ARG A 188 -10.26 -3.68 -16.59
N ARG A 189 -9.65 -3.79 -17.78
CA ARG A 189 -8.70 -2.79 -18.32
C ARG A 189 -9.32 -1.41 -18.54
N GLY A 190 -10.51 -1.36 -19.16
CA GLY A 190 -11.24 -0.10 -19.38
C GLY A 190 -11.56 0.65 -18.09
N ASN A 191 -11.89 -0.08 -17.02
CA ASN A 191 -12.17 0.50 -15.71
C ASN A 191 -10.92 1.10 -15.05
N ARG A 192 -9.75 0.42 -15.14
CA ARG A 192 -8.47 1.01 -14.70
C ARG A 192 -8.06 2.22 -15.53
N LEU A 193 -8.29 2.19 -16.84
CA LEU A 193 -8.00 3.33 -17.72
C LEU A 193 -8.87 4.54 -17.35
N LEU A 194 -10.18 4.36 -17.19
CA LEU A 194 -11.11 5.40 -16.77
C LEU A 194 -10.72 5.98 -15.41
N LYS A 195 -10.46 5.13 -14.41
CA LYS A 195 -10.02 5.55 -13.08
C LYS A 195 -8.69 6.30 -13.12
N ARG A 196 -7.69 5.81 -13.86
CA ARG A 196 -6.38 6.45 -13.97
C ARG A 196 -6.43 7.77 -14.71
N SER A 197 -7.26 7.89 -15.75
CA SER A 197 -7.48 9.14 -16.47
C SER A 197 -8.12 10.19 -15.57
N PHE A 198 -9.13 9.79 -14.78
CA PHE A 198 -9.72 10.62 -13.73
C PHE A 198 -8.67 11.04 -12.68
N ASP A 199 -7.87 10.11 -12.15
CA ASP A 199 -6.82 10.40 -11.17
C ASP A 199 -5.83 11.45 -11.68
N ILE A 200 -5.37 11.32 -12.93
CA ILE A 200 -4.43 12.27 -13.55
C ILE A 200 -5.09 13.63 -13.74
N VAL A 201 -6.26 13.70 -14.39
CA VAL A 201 -6.93 14.98 -14.68
C VAL A 201 -7.32 15.70 -13.39
N PHE A 202 -7.88 15.00 -12.41
CA PHE A 202 -8.30 15.59 -11.14
C PHE A 202 -7.10 16.08 -10.32
N SER A 203 -6.02 15.29 -10.20
CA SER A 203 -4.81 15.73 -9.49
C SER A 203 -4.11 16.89 -10.20
N PHE A 204 -4.06 16.89 -11.53
CA PHE A 204 -3.52 18.01 -12.33
C PHE A 204 -4.31 19.31 -12.13
N LEU A 205 -5.65 19.25 -12.12
CA LEU A 205 -6.50 20.41 -11.86
C LEU A 205 -6.33 20.94 -10.43
N VAL A 206 -6.21 20.07 -9.41
CA VAL A 206 -5.92 20.52 -8.05
C VAL A 206 -4.53 21.17 -7.94
N ILE A 207 -3.51 20.59 -8.58
CA ILE A 207 -2.15 21.15 -8.59
C ILE A 207 -2.12 22.52 -9.28
N THR A 208 -2.79 22.68 -10.43
CA THR A 208 -2.77 23.95 -11.18
C THR A 208 -3.66 25.05 -10.58
N LEU A 209 -4.86 24.71 -10.11
CA LEU A 209 -5.84 25.69 -9.63
C LEU A 209 -5.77 25.98 -8.13
N VAL A 210 -5.26 25.05 -7.32
CA VAL A 210 -5.18 25.20 -5.85
C VAL A 210 -3.75 25.41 -5.38
N PHE A 211 -2.77 24.66 -5.89
CA PHE A 211 -1.40 24.77 -5.34
C PHE A 211 -0.65 26.02 -5.80
N THR A 212 -1.08 26.69 -6.85
CA THR A 212 -0.47 27.95 -7.32
C THR A 212 -0.50 29.07 -6.28
N TRP A 213 -1.51 29.11 -5.41
CA TRP A 213 -1.65 30.14 -4.37
C TRP A 213 -1.74 29.56 -2.94
N LEU A 214 -2.53 28.50 -2.72
CA LEU A 214 -2.77 27.99 -1.37
C LEU A 214 -1.57 27.22 -0.81
N PHE A 215 -0.86 26.47 -1.65
CA PHE A 215 0.23 25.59 -1.20
C PHE A 215 1.45 26.35 -0.67
N PRO A 216 1.91 27.47 -1.27
CA PRO A 216 2.90 28.37 -0.67
C PRO A 216 2.45 28.96 0.68
N LEU A 217 1.18 29.35 0.80
CA LEU A 217 0.63 29.91 2.04
C LEU A 217 0.64 28.87 3.18
N LEU A 218 0.15 27.66 2.92
CA LEU A 218 0.18 26.57 3.91
C LEU A 218 1.62 26.15 4.24
N ALA A 219 2.52 26.13 3.26
CA ALA A 219 3.94 25.86 3.48
C ALA A 219 4.59 26.89 4.42
N LEU A 220 4.27 28.18 4.25
CA LEU A 220 4.73 29.25 5.12
C LEU A 220 4.14 29.10 6.54
N MET A 221 2.84 28.86 6.68
CA MET A 221 2.20 28.62 7.98
C MET A 221 2.84 27.44 8.74
N VAL A 222 3.14 26.33 8.05
CA VAL A 222 3.85 25.18 8.62
C VAL A 222 5.30 25.49 9.00
N LYS A 223 5.98 26.36 8.24
CA LYS A 223 7.36 26.76 8.54
C LYS A 223 7.44 27.70 9.74
N LEU A 224 6.45 28.59 9.90
CA LEU A 224 6.33 29.51 11.03
C LEU A 224 5.83 28.82 12.32
N SER A 225 5.08 27.72 12.22
CA SER A 225 4.54 27.03 13.41
C SER A 225 5.58 26.25 14.22
N SER A 226 6.68 25.82 13.61
CA SER A 226 7.70 24.97 14.25
C SER A 226 9.00 24.86 13.43
N LYS A 227 10.16 24.70 14.09
CA LYS A 227 11.45 24.45 13.41
C LYS A 227 11.43 23.12 12.66
N GLY A 228 12.06 23.03 11.49
CA GLY A 228 12.15 21.80 10.66
C GLY A 228 11.62 21.94 9.21
N PRO A 229 11.30 20.83 8.52
CA PRO A 229 10.84 20.80 7.14
C PRO A 229 9.32 21.02 7.02
N VAL A 230 8.88 21.49 5.85
CA VAL A 230 7.44 21.72 5.54
C VAL A 230 6.66 20.40 5.39
N PHE A 231 7.30 19.39 4.80
CA PHE A 231 6.64 18.10 4.54
C PHE A 231 7.00 17.07 5.59
N PHE A 232 5.98 16.38 6.07
CA PHE A 232 6.14 15.05 6.66
C PHE A 232 6.17 14.02 5.53
N LYS A 233 7.06 13.03 5.64
CA LYS A 233 7.27 11.96 4.68
C LYS A 233 7.23 10.64 5.44
N GLN A 234 6.41 9.70 4.99
CA GLN A 234 6.29 8.40 5.66
C GLN A 234 6.13 7.26 4.66
N THR A 235 6.79 6.14 4.91
CA THR A 235 6.63 4.94 4.06
C THR A 235 5.29 4.29 4.35
N ARG A 236 4.48 4.10 3.32
CA ARG A 236 3.17 3.45 3.35
C ARG A 236 3.16 2.27 2.38
N LEU A 237 2.21 1.36 2.58
CA LEU A 237 1.96 0.24 1.68
C LEU A 237 0.91 0.63 0.63
N GLY A 238 1.15 0.27 -0.63
CA GLY A 238 0.25 0.52 -1.76
C GLY A 238 -0.10 -0.76 -2.53
N GLU A 239 -0.54 -0.59 -3.78
CA GLU A 239 -0.98 -1.69 -4.65
C GLU A 239 0.07 -2.82 -4.71
N ARG A 240 -0.37 -4.09 -4.58
CA ARG A 240 0.47 -5.29 -4.61
C ARG A 240 1.68 -5.21 -3.66
N LYS A 241 1.43 -4.73 -2.43
CA LYS A 241 2.43 -4.56 -1.36
C LYS A 241 3.61 -3.64 -1.74
N LYS A 242 3.49 -2.82 -2.79
CA LYS A 242 4.55 -1.88 -3.20
C LYS A 242 4.67 -0.75 -2.15
N LYS A 243 5.85 -0.63 -1.53
CA LYS A 243 6.16 0.47 -0.60
C LYS A 243 6.30 1.79 -1.36
N PHE A 244 5.75 2.88 -0.84
CA PHE A 244 5.91 4.24 -1.39
C PHE A 244 6.01 5.30 -0.29
N THR A 245 6.57 6.46 -0.59
CA THR A 245 6.64 7.60 0.35
C THR A 245 5.39 8.47 0.20
N CYS A 246 4.49 8.41 1.17
CA CYS A 246 3.33 9.30 1.25
C CYS A 246 3.77 10.69 1.75
N TYR A 247 3.32 11.74 1.07
CA TYR A 247 3.62 13.14 1.42
C TYR A 247 2.45 13.79 2.17
N LYS A 248 2.76 14.52 3.23
CA LYS A 248 1.81 15.39 3.95
C LYS A 248 2.45 16.72 4.30
N PHE A 249 1.66 17.75 4.55
CA PHE A 249 2.15 18.87 5.34
C PHE A 249 2.39 18.41 6.78
N ARG A 250 3.46 18.90 7.39
CA ARG A 250 3.78 18.59 8.78
C ARG A 250 2.84 19.33 9.73
N SER A 251 1.92 18.60 10.34
CA SER A 251 1.02 19.10 11.39
C SER A 251 1.60 18.98 12.81
N MET A 252 2.55 18.07 13.03
CA MET A 252 3.13 17.76 14.34
C MET A 252 4.59 18.22 14.47
N GLN A 253 5.04 18.47 15.70
CA GLN A 253 6.45 18.70 16.02
C GLN A 253 7.30 17.48 15.61
N MET A 254 8.58 17.69 15.30
CA MET A 254 9.47 16.58 14.96
C MET A 254 9.82 15.75 16.20
N ASN A 255 9.70 14.44 16.06
CA ASN A 255 10.17 13.44 17.02
C ASN A 255 10.55 12.15 16.30
N GLU A 256 11.27 11.26 16.99
CA GLU A 256 11.70 9.96 16.45
C GLU A 256 10.55 8.95 16.40
N GLU A 257 9.47 9.19 17.15
CA GLU A 257 8.34 8.25 17.27
C GLU A 257 7.29 8.38 16.16
N ALA A 258 7.48 9.26 15.17
CA ALA A 258 6.50 9.55 14.13
C ALA A 258 6.16 8.34 13.22
N ASP A 259 7.10 7.38 13.11
CA ASP A 259 6.90 6.10 12.40
C ASP A 259 6.45 4.96 13.32
N SER A 260 6.60 5.10 14.64
CA SER A 260 6.41 4.03 15.62
C SER A 260 5.17 4.16 16.50
N LYS A 261 4.60 5.37 16.64
CA LYS A 261 3.34 5.63 17.36
C LYS A 261 2.33 6.39 16.49
N GLN A 262 1.14 5.83 16.33
CA GLN A 262 0.00 6.54 15.76
C GLN A 262 -0.33 7.79 16.59
N ALA A 263 -0.73 8.87 15.93
CA ALA A 263 -1.19 10.08 16.61
C ALA A 263 -2.55 9.84 17.28
N THR A 264 -2.74 10.40 18.47
CA THR A 264 -4.00 10.29 19.23
C THR A 264 -4.89 11.53 19.05
N LYS A 265 -6.12 11.43 19.55
CA LYS A 265 -6.94 12.60 19.88
C LYS A 265 -6.17 13.44 20.90
N ASP A 266 -6.22 14.75 20.73
CA ASP A 266 -5.60 15.76 21.61
C ASP A 266 -4.08 15.53 21.86
N ASP A 267 -3.40 14.89 20.90
CA ASP A 267 -1.97 14.56 20.93
C ASP A 267 -1.11 15.84 21.10
N PRO A 268 -0.30 15.96 22.17
CA PRO A 268 0.44 17.18 22.50
C PRO A 268 1.53 17.54 21.49
N ARG A 269 1.86 16.63 20.57
CA ARG A 269 2.81 16.88 19.48
C ARG A 269 2.18 17.72 18.36
N VAL A 270 0.85 17.88 18.30
CA VAL A 270 0.15 18.64 17.26
C VAL A 270 0.33 20.15 17.47
N THR A 271 0.78 20.86 16.43
CA THR A 271 0.90 22.33 16.46
C THR A 271 -0.46 23.00 16.26
N ARG A 272 -0.67 24.24 16.71
CA ARG A 272 -1.94 24.98 16.50
C ARG A 272 -2.33 25.06 15.01
N VAL A 273 -1.37 25.36 14.14
CA VAL A 273 -1.54 25.30 12.67
C VAL A 273 -1.84 23.87 12.21
N GLY A 274 -1.15 22.88 12.76
CA GLY A 274 -1.36 21.47 12.47
C GLY A 274 -2.74 20.93 12.82
N ALA A 275 -3.36 21.41 13.90
CA ALA A 275 -4.75 21.08 14.23
C ALA A 275 -5.71 21.63 13.17
N PHE A 276 -5.54 22.90 12.76
CA PHE A 276 -6.29 23.46 11.63
C PHE A 276 -6.08 22.67 10.32
N LEU A 277 -4.85 22.26 10.02
CA LEU A 277 -4.53 21.46 8.83
C LEU A 277 -5.13 20.05 8.89
N ARG A 278 -5.08 19.35 10.03
CA ARG A 278 -5.69 18.01 10.19
C ARG A 278 -7.21 18.07 10.07
N LYS A 279 -7.85 19.07 10.70
CA LYS A 279 -9.31 19.22 10.69
C LYS A 279 -9.90 19.52 9.31
N SER A 280 -9.14 20.14 8.42
CA SER A 280 -9.69 20.82 7.24
C SER A 280 -9.93 20.00 5.96
N ASN A 281 -9.34 18.84 5.62
CA ASN A 281 -8.09 18.22 6.07
C ASN A 281 -6.95 18.62 5.10
N LEU A 282 -6.46 19.85 5.19
CA LEU A 282 -5.44 20.40 4.29
C LEU A 282 -4.05 19.76 4.47
N ASP A 283 -3.78 19.01 5.56
CA ASP A 283 -2.50 18.30 5.74
C ASP A 283 -2.26 17.24 4.64
N GLU A 284 -3.33 16.72 4.05
CA GLU A 284 -3.28 15.63 3.06
C GLU A 284 -3.07 16.13 1.62
N LEU A 285 -3.09 17.46 1.36
CA LEU A 285 -2.96 18.00 0.00
C LEU A 285 -1.70 17.50 -0.76
N PRO A 286 -0.48 17.40 -0.18
CA PRO A 286 0.68 16.91 -0.92
C PRO A 286 0.54 15.48 -1.50
N GLN A 287 -0.46 14.70 -1.05
CA GLN A 287 -0.77 13.38 -1.63
C GLN A 287 -1.26 13.46 -3.08
N PHE A 288 -1.74 14.61 -3.58
CA PHE A 288 -2.05 14.75 -5.02
C PHE A 288 -0.81 14.58 -5.90
N PHE A 289 0.40 14.84 -5.40
CA PHE A 289 1.63 14.44 -6.10
C PHE A 289 1.80 12.92 -6.13
N ASN A 290 1.50 12.19 -5.05
CA ASN A 290 1.50 10.72 -5.05
C ASN A 290 0.46 10.14 -6.03
N VAL A 291 -0.70 10.81 -6.20
CA VAL A 291 -1.71 10.46 -7.20
C VAL A 291 -1.19 10.68 -8.61
N LEU A 292 -0.63 11.87 -8.92
CA LEU A 292 -0.06 12.14 -10.24
C LEU A 292 1.05 11.13 -10.59
N LEU A 293 1.95 10.83 -9.64
CA LEU A 293 3.01 9.82 -9.73
C LEU A 293 2.53 8.35 -9.81
N GLY A 294 1.22 8.08 -9.76
CA GLY A 294 0.64 6.74 -9.88
C GLY A 294 0.86 5.83 -8.67
N GLN A 295 1.30 6.39 -7.54
CA GLN A 295 1.47 5.67 -6.27
C GLN A 295 0.15 5.59 -5.48
N MET A 296 -0.73 6.56 -5.69
CA MET A 296 -2.06 6.67 -5.10
C MET A 296 -3.13 6.91 -6.16
N SER A 297 -4.38 6.88 -5.72
CA SER A 297 -5.60 7.26 -6.44
C SER A 297 -6.27 8.42 -5.68
N VAL A 298 -7.13 9.21 -6.32
CA VAL A 298 -7.94 10.21 -5.61
C VAL A 298 -8.86 9.51 -4.60
N VAL A 299 -9.49 8.42 -5.04
CA VAL A 299 -10.42 7.60 -4.26
C VAL A 299 -9.93 6.16 -4.13
N GLY A 300 -9.85 5.61 -2.92
CA GLY A 300 -9.44 4.23 -2.67
C GLY A 300 -9.23 3.95 -1.18
N PRO A 301 -8.86 2.71 -0.80
CA PRO A 301 -8.55 2.36 0.59
C PRO A 301 -7.44 3.25 1.18
N ARG A 302 -7.60 3.70 2.42
CA ARG A 302 -6.62 4.60 3.05
C ARG A 302 -5.26 3.89 3.24
N PRO A 303 -4.12 4.46 2.82
CA PRO A 303 -2.82 3.80 2.92
C PRO A 303 -2.36 3.74 4.37
N HIS A 304 -2.11 2.55 4.93
CA HIS A 304 -1.71 2.38 6.34
C HIS A 304 -0.17 2.44 6.55
N PRO A 305 0.34 2.92 7.71
CA PRO A 305 1.76 2.80 8.09
C PRO A 305 2.21 1.34 8.09
N LEU A 306 3.48 1.06 7.78
CA LEU A 306 4.00 -0.32 7.75
C LEU A 306 3.66 -1.08 9.04
N LYS A 307 4.04 -0.54 10.21
CA LYS A 307 3.74 -1.10 11.54
C LYS A 307 2.24 -1.39 11.78
N LEU A 308 1.33 -0.61 11.19
CA LEU A 308 -0.12 -0.81 11.32
C LEU A 308 -0.64 -1.93 10.40
N ASN A 309 0.04 -2.19 9.28
CA ASN A 309 -0.18 -3.41 8.52
C ASN A 309 0.35 -4.60 9.31
N ASP A 310 1.61 -4.53 9.76
CA ASP A 310 2.29 -5.59 10.52
C ASP A 310 1.52 -5.99 11.81
N GLN A 311 0.85 -5.03 12.47
CA GLN A 311 0.01 -5.29 13.65
C GLN A 311 -1.30 -6.04 13.35
N PHE A 312 -1.91 -5.84 12.19
CA PHE A 312 -3.30 -6.26 11.93
C PHE A 312 -3.47 -7.28 10.81
N ARG A 313 -2.47 -7.45 9.93
CA ARG A 313 -2.52 -8.32 8.75
C ARG A 313 -2.75 -9.81 9.04
N ASP A 314 -2.42 -10.25 10.25
CA ASP A 314 -2.51 -11.65 10.70
C ASP A 314 -3.58 -11.80 11.81
N ILE A 315 -4.30 -10.73 12.15
CA ILE A 315 -5.40 -10.70 13.14
C ILE A 315 -6.76 -10.52 12.44
N ILE A 316 -6.81 -9.77 11.34
CA ILE A 316 -8.05 -9.38 10.66
C ILE A 316 -8.14 -10.07 9.31
N ASP A 317 -9.22 -10.82 9.10
CA ASP A 317 -9.48 -11.48 7.83
C ASP A 317 -9.56 -10.48 6.67
N LYS A 318 -9.12 -10.91 5.48
CA LYS A 318 -9.07 -10.11 4.24
C LYS A 318 -8.33 -8.76 4.36
N TYR A 319 -7.60 -8.47 5.45
CA TYR A 319 -6.91 -7.19 5.66
C TYR A 319 -6.02 -6.81 4.46
N MET A 320 -5.35 -7.80 3.85
CA MET A 320 -4.46 -7.57 2.72
C MET A 320 -5.18 -7.28 1.39
N VAL A 321 -6.45 -7.67 1.24
CA VAL A 321 -7.28 -7.49 0.02
C VAL A 321 -7.39 -6.01 -0.38
N ARG A 322 -7.38 -5.09 0.59
CA ARG A 322 -7.34 -3.63 0.37
C ARG A 322 -6.20 -3.16 -0.55
N HIS A 323 -5.13 -3.97 -0.69
CA HIS A 323 -3.94 -3.67 -1.49
C HIS A 323 -4.01 -4.23 -2.93
N PHE A 324 -5.11 -4.83 -3.37
CA PHE A 324 -5.31 -5.19 -4.79
C PHE A 324 -5.54 -3.99 -5.71
N VAL A 325 -5.79 -2.80 -5.14
CA VAL A 325 -5.99 -1.51 -5.84
C VAL A 325 -5.02 -0.44 -5.30
N ARG A 326 -4.87 0.67 -6.03
CA ARG A 326 -4.12 1.84 -5.52
C ARG A 326 -4.84 2.48 -4.32
N PRO A 327 -4.13 2.84 -3.23
CA PRO A 327 -4.72 3.47 -2.07
C PRO A 327 -5.15 4.93 -2.35
N GLY A 328 -6.16 5.40 -1.62
CA GLY A 328 -6.80 6.71 -1.82
C GLY A 328 -6.30 7.83 -0.90
N ILE A 329 -6.49 9.09 -1.34
CA ILE A 329 -6.48 10.25 -0.43
C ILE A 329 -7.76 10.23 0.41
N THR A 330 -8.90 10.00 -0.26
CA THR A 330 -10.19 9.68 0.34
C THR A 330 -10.66 8.29 -0.08
N GLY A 331 -11.66 7.74 0.60
CA GLY A 331 -12.15 6.37 0.39
C GLY A 331 -13.51 6.15 1.04
N TRP A 332 -14.16 5.02 0.71
CA TRP A 332 -15.50 4.72 1.21
C TRP A 332 -15.56 4.63 2.74
N ALA A 333 -14.56 3.99 3.38
CA ALA A 333 -14.48 3.94 4.84
C ALA A 333 -14.36 5.36 5.46
N GLN A 334 -13.55 6.24 4.87
CA GLN A 334 -13.36 7.62 5.36
C GLN A 334 -14.65 8.44 5.32
N VAL A 335 -15.45 8.33 4.25
CA VAL A 335 -16.70 9.11 4.09
C VAL A 335 -17.94 8.48 4.76
N ASN A 336 -17.74 7.41 5.52
CA ASN A 336 -18.75 6.78 6.38
C ASN A 336 -18.25 6.68 7.85
N GLY A 337 -17.39 7.61 8.28
CA GLY A 337 -17.00 7.80 9.69
C GLY A 337 -15.71 7.11 10.12
N PHE A 338 -15.22 6.10 9.39
CA PHE A 338 -14.01 5.33 9.74
C PHE A 338 -12.70 6.06 9.36
N ARG A 339 -12.65 7.39 9.55
CA ARG A 339 -11.52 8.27 9.22
C ARG A 339 -10.44 8.32 10.29
N GLY A 340 -10.84 8.33 11.57
CA GLY A 340 -10.00 8.64 12.72
C GLY A 340 -9.08 7.53 13.21
N GLU A 341 -8.73 7.58 14.50
CA GLU A 341 -7.99 6.51 15.17
C GLU A 341 -8.76 5.20 15.16
N THR A 342 -8.00 4.11 15.05
CA THR A 342 -8.55 2.77 15.08
C THR A 342 -8.06 2.12 16.36
N ARG A 343 -8.79 2.43 17.44
CA ARG A 343 -8.37 2.16 18.82
C ARG A 343 -8.52 0.70 19.23
N THR A 344 -9.31 -0.06 18.48
CA THR A 344 -9.62 -1.47 18.74
C THR A 344 -9.64 -2.26 17.42
N PRO A 345 -9.46 -3.60 17.44
CA PRO A 345 -9.50 -4.43 16.24
C PRO A 345 -10.81 -4.35 15.45
N GLU A 346 -11.96 -4.29 16.13
CA GLU A 346 -13.30 -4.32 15.50
C GLU A 346 -13.57 -3.02 14.71
N LEU A 347 -12.96 -1.90 15.11
CA LEU A 347 -12.97 -0.66 14.34
C LEU A 347 -12.05 -0.71 13.12
N MET A 348 -11.05 -1.60 13.10
CA MET A 348 -10.17 -1.84 11.95
C MET A 348 -10.80 -2.81 10.97
N GLU A 349 -11.43 -3.86 11.48
CA GLU A 349 -12.24 -4.81 10.74
C GLU A 349 -13.33 -4.09 9.93
N LYS A 350 -14.16 -3.25 10.59
CA LYS A 350 -15.17 -2.43 9.90
C LYS A 350 -14.61 -1.42 8.89
N ARG A 351 -13.35 -0.97 9.06
CA ARG A 351 -12.65 -0.19 8.01
C ARG A 351 -12.26 -1.09 6.83
N VAL A 352 -11.73 -2.29 7.10
CA VAL A 352 -11.36 -3.28 6.08
C VAL A 352 -12.60 -3.73 5.29
N GLU A 353 -13.71 -4.06 5.95
CA GLU A 353 -15.00 -4.37 5.32
C GLU A 353 -15.42 -3.29 4.31
N LEU A 354 -15.40 -2.01 4.72
CA LEU A 354 -15.78 -0.90 3.84
C LEU A 354 -14.78 -0.62 2.71
N ASP A 355 -13.49 -0.88 2.94
CA ASP A 355 -12.44 -0.76 1.91
C ASP A 355 -12.49 -1.93 0.90
N VAL A 356 -12.88 -3.13 1.33
CA VAL A 356 -13.13 -4.31 0.48
C VAL A 356 -14.44 -4.15 -0.29
N TRP A 357 -15.53 -3.74 0.36
CA TRP A 357 -16.80 -3.44 -0.29
C TRP A 357 -16.65 -2.39 -1.40
N TYR A 358 -15.83 -1.35 -1.17
CA TYR A 358 -15.50 -0.35 -2.19
C TYR A 358 -14.78 -0.95 -3.41
N LEU A 359 -13.85 -1.87 -3.18
CA LEU A 359 -13.12 -2.57 -4.24
C LEU A 359 -14.08 -3.43 -5.08
N GLU A 360 -14.99 -4.15 -4.42
CA GLU A 360 -15.93 -5.08 -5.04
C GLU A 360 -17.09 -4.37 -5.76
N ASN A 361 -17.52 -3.23 -5.22
CA ASN A 361 -18.62 -2.41 -5.76
C ASN A 361 -18.11 -1.19 -6.54
N TRP A 362 -16.84 -1.19 -6.98
CA TRP A 362 -16.27 -0.03 -7.66
C TRP A 362 -17.05 0.35 -8.92
N SER A 363 -17.39 1.64 -9.01
CA SER A 363 -17.86 2.27 -10.23
C SER A 363 -17.42 3.73 -10.27
N PHE A 364 -17.33 4.31 -11.46
CA PHE A 364 -17.01 5.73 -11.62
C PHE A 364 -18.03 6.65 -10.91
N LYS A 365 -19.30 6.24 -10.85
CA LYS A 365 -20.35 6.93 -10.07
C LYS A 365 -20.09 6.88 -8.56
N LEU A 366 -19.53 5.78 -8.04
CA LEU A 366 -19.15 5.65 -6.63
C LEU A 366 -17.94 6.53 -6.29
N ASP A 367 -16.93 6.59 -7.16
CA ASP A 367 -15.78 7.51 -6.97
C ASP A 367 -16.25 8.98 -6.90
N LEU A 368 -17.10 9.42 -7.84
CA LEU A 368 -17.66 10.78 -7.82
C LEU A 368 -18.50 11.04 -6.54
N LYS A 369 -19.32 10.07 -6.13
CA LYS A 369 -20.10 10.13 -4.87
C LYS A 369 -19.19 10.27 -3.64
N ILE A 370 -18.04 9.61 -3.62
CA ILE A 370 -17.05 9.72 -2.52
C ILE A 370 -16.36 11.08 -2.55
N VAL A 371 -15.98 11.61 -3.72
CA VAL A 371 -15.41 12.97 -3.82
C VAL A 371 -16.40 14.02 -3.32
N VAL A 372 -17.65 13.98 -3.77
CA VAL A 372 -18.71 14.91 -3.30
C VAL A 372 -18.92 14.76 -1.79
N LYS A 373 -19.09 13.54 -1.26
CA LYS A 373 -19.18 13.29 0.19
C LYS A 373 -17.98 13.87 0.95
N THR A 374 -16.77 13.71 0.43
CA THR A 374 -15.53 14.20 1.07
C THR A 374 -15.57 15.71 1.23
N VAL A 375 -15.95 16.44 0.17
CA VAL A 375 -16.08 17.90 0.18
C VAL A 375 -17.21 18.33 1.13
N THR A 376 -18.38 17.68 1.13
CA THR A 376 -19.45 18.03 2.08
C THR A 376 -19.08 17.75 3.54
N ASN A 377 -18.27 16.73 3.81
CA ASN A 377 -17.76 16.39 5.14
C ASN A 377 -16.58 17.29 5.59
N MET A 378 -16.02 18.12 4.71
CA MET A 378 -15.07 19.19 5.10
C MET A 378 -15.81 20.46 5.54
N PHE A 379 -17.01 20.72 5.01
CA PHE A 379 -17.84 21.88 5.38
C PHE A 379 -18.79 21.60 6.56
N ARG A 380 -19.33 20.39 6.66
CA ARG A 380 -20.01 19.92 7.88
C ARG A 380 -18.96 19.57 8.94
N LYS A 381 -19.22 19.88 10.21
CA LYS A 381 -18.38 19.42 11.33
C LYS A 381 -18.49 17.89 11.43
N ASP A 382 -17.55 17.17 10.84
CA ASP A 382 -17.36 15.74 11.08
C ASP A 382 -16.82 15.55 12.50
N GLU A 383 -17.64 15.04 13.42
CA GLU A 383 -17.29 14.89 14.84
C GLU A 383 -16.17 13.87 15.09
N MET A 384 -15.84 13.07 14.08
CA MET A 384 -14.74 12.09 14.08
C MET A 384 -13.50 12.57 13.32
N ALA A 385 -13.49 13.82 12.84
CA ALA A 385 -12.32 14.49 12.26
C ALA A 385 -11.62 15.41 13.28
N TYR A 386 -10.36 15.09 13.60
CA TYR A 386 -9.51 15.80 14.55
C TYR A 386 -8.86 17.06 13.96
#